data_AF-A0A6P2MRZ8-F1
#
_entry.id   AF-A0A6P2MRZ8-F1
#
_cell.length_a   1.000
_cell.length_b   1.000
_cell.length_c   1.000
_cell.angle_alpha   90.00
_cell.angle_beta   90.00
_cell.angle_gamma   90.00
#
_symmetry.space_group_name_H-M   'P 1'
#
loop_
_entity.id
_entity.type
_entity.pdbx_description
1 polymer ?
#
loop_
_entity_poly.entity_id
_entity_poly.type
_entity_poly.pdbx_seq_one_letter_code
_entity_poly.pdbx_strand_id
1 'polypeptide(L)'
;MTIEVTVMIGPTIANPEQFHTIEDLRRELHRVNKELFEQSATLAKLNATGVQMAGFIEGVLKQHIRSDTDAVAACCESYLANRDRLREKLEEAIESDAIRTTH
;
A
#
# COMPACT_ATOMS: atom_id res chain seq x y z
N MET A 1 -21.81 8.98 -8.36
CA MET A 1 -21.11 9.11 -7.07
C MET A 1 -21.11 7.74 -6.43
N THR A 2 -20.06 6.96 -6.66
CA THR A 2 -19.92 5.60 -6.12
C THR A 2 -19.54 5.72 -4.65
N ILE A 3 -20.39 5.21 -3.76
CA ILE A 3 -20.08 5.14 -2.33
C ILE A 3 -19.04 4.04 -2.17
N GLU A 4 -17.79 4.43 -1.89
CA GLU A 4 -16.76 3.49 -1.47
C GLU A 4 -17.19 2.93 -0.11
N VAL A 5 -17.59 1.65 -0.09
CA VAL A 5 -17.81 0.93 1.17
C VAL A 5 -16.45 0.75 1.82
N THR A 6 -16.12 1.60 2.79
CA THR A 6 -14.95 1.41 3.65
C THR A 6 -15.19 0.19 4.53
N VAL A 7 -14.74 -0.98 4.08
CA VAL A 7 -14.71 -2.17 4.92
C VAL A 7 -13.62 -1.94 5.97
N MET A 8 -14.03 -1.55 7.17
CA MET A 8 -13.14 -1.48 8.33
C MET A 8 -12.80 -2.90 8.78
N ILE A 9 -11.71 -3.46 8.25
CA ILE A 9 -11.14 -4.71 8.76
C ILE A 9 -10.36 -4.37 10.04
N GLY A 10 -11.05 -4.37 11.17
CA GLY A 10 -10.45 -4.25 12.50
C GLY A 10 -10.03 -5.62 13.05
N PRO A 11 -9.21 -5.66 14.11
CA PRO A 11 -8.90 -6.91 14.80
C PRO A 11 -10.18 -7.55 15.35
N THR A 12 -10.25 -8.88 15.34
CA THR A 12 -11.35 -9.58 16.02
C THR A 12 -11.07 -9.54 17.52
N ILE A 13 -11.83 -8.74 18.27
CA ILE A 13 -11.69 -8.58 19.72
C ILE A 13 -12.85 -9.29 20.42
N ALA A 14 -12.56 -10.31 21.22
CA ALA A 14 -13.56 -10.98 22.05
C ALA A 14 -13.92 -10.14 23.29
N ASN A 15 -15.16 -10.27 23.78
CA ASN A 15 -15.57 -9.63 25.02
C ASN A 15 -14.91 -10.33 26.22
N PRO A 16 -14.12 -9.62 27.07
CA PRO A 16 -13.44 -10.22 28.22
C PRO A 16 -14.38 -10.97 29.18
N GLU A 17 -15.63 -10.52 29.32
CA GLU A 17 -16.63 -11.12 30.21
C GLU A 17 -17.10 -12.52 29.75
N GLN A 18 -16.75 -12.93 28.53
CA GLN A 18 -17.06 -14.27 28.00
C GLN A 18 -16.04 -15.33 28.44
N PHE A 19 -14.92 -14.94 29.05
CA PHE A 19 -13.91 -15.87 29.53
C PHE A 19 -14.18 -16.23 30.99
N HIS A 20 -14.30 -17.53 31.26
CA HIS A 20 -14.61 -18.04 32.60
C HIS A 20 -13.36 -18.38 33.43
N THR A 21 -12.17 -18.29 32.83
CA THR A 21 -10.89 -18.54 33.51
C THR A 21 -9.85 -17.47 33.17
N ILE A 22 -8.89 -17.28 34.08
CA ILE A 22 -7.76 -16.37 33.87
C ILE A 22 -6.87 -16.87 32.73
N GLU A 23 -6.70 -18.20 32.61
CA GLU A 23 -5.94 -18.84 31.55
C GLU A 23 -6.52 -18.55 30.17
N ASP A 24 -7.84 -18.64 30.01
CA ASP A 24 -8.49 -18.37 28.72
C ASP A 24 -8.38 -16.89 28.35
N LEU A 25 -8.57 -15.99 29.32
CA LEU A 25 -8.36 -14.56 29.12
C LEU A 25 -6.91 -14.24 28.71
N ARG A 26 -5.91 -14.87 29.33
CA ARG A 26 -4.48 -14.69 28.98
C ARG A 26 -4.17 -15.16 27.57
N ARG A 27 -4.74 -16.30 27.14
CA ARG A 27 -4.57 -16.83 25.78
C ARG A 27 -5.15 -15.87 24.76
N GLU A 28 -6.36 -15.38 25.00
CA GLU A 28 -7.00 -14.44 24.09
C GLU A 28 -6.25 -13.11 24.03
N LEU A 29 -5.82 -12.58 25.17
CA LEU A 29 -5.01 -11.36 25.22
C LEU A 29 -3.71 -11.52 24.42
N HIS A 30 -3.03 -12.66 24.54
CA HIS A 30 -1.83 -12.95 23.76
C HIS A 30 -2.13 -13.00 22.25
N ARG A 31 -3.24 -13.65 21.85
CA ARG A 31 -3.68 -13.72 20.46
C ARG A 31 -3.95 -12.33 19.87
N VAL A 32 -4.76 -11.52 20.56
CA VAL A 32 -5.11 -10.15 20.12
C VAL A 32 -3.88 -9.26 20.07
N ASN A 33 -2.98 -9.32 21.05
CA ASN A 33 -1.74 -8.55 21.03
C ASN A 33 -0.85 -8.88 19.83
N LYS A 34 -0.74 -10.16 19.48
CA LYS A 34 -0.01 -10.59 18.29
C LYS A 34 -0.64 -10.01 17.01
N GLU A 35 -1.96 -10.13 16.87
CA GLU A 35 -2.71 -9.60 15.73
C GLU A 35 -2.53 -8.08 15.60
N LEU A 36 -2.67 -7.33 16.70
CA LEU A 36 -2.47 -5.88 16.74
C LEU A 36 -1.05 -5.48 16.34
N PHE A 37 -0.03 -6.23 16.77
CA PHE A 37 1.35 -5.97 16.41
C PHE A 37 1.59 -6.16 14.91
N GLU A 38 1.06 -7.24 14.33
CA GLU A 38 1.14 -7.53 12.89
C GLU A 38 0.40 -6.47 12.05
N GLN A 39 -0.79 -6.06 12.50
CA GLN A 39 -1.57 -5.00 11.86
C GLN A 39 -0.83 -3.65 11.94
N SER A 40 -0.27 -3.31 13.10
CA SER A 40 0.51 -2.07 13.29
C SER A 40 1.73 -2.04 12.36
N ALA A 41 2.47 -3.15 12.25
CA ALA A 41 3.59 -3.26 11.33
C ALA A 41 3.15 -3.11 9.85
N THR A 42 1.99 -3.64 9.50
CA THR A 42 1.41 -3.51 8.16
C THR A 42 1.01 -2.06 7.87
N LEU A 43 0.33 -1.38 8.79
CA LEU A 43 -0.03 0.02 8.68
C LEU A 43 1.21 0.92 8.55
N ALA A 44 2.27 0.66 9.32
CA ALA A 44 3.52 1.39 9.20
C ALA A 44 4.14 1.25 7.80
N LYS A 45 4.14 0.03 7.23
CA LYS A 45 4.63 -0.21 5.86
C LYS A 45 3.78 0.51 4.81
N LEU A 46 2.45 0.46 4.95
CA LEU A 46 1.53 1.15 4.05
C LEU A 46 1.71 2.67 4.11
N ASN A 47 1.83 3.23 5.32
CA ASN A 47 2.09 4.66 5.50
C ASN A 47 3.43 5.08 4.88
N ALA A 48 4.50 4.31 5.11
CA ALA A 48 5.80 4.56 4.49
C ALA A 48 5.72 4.54 2.96
N THR A 49 4.98 3.57 2.40
CA THR A 49 4.74 3.47 0.95
C THR A 49 3.95 4.68 0.44
N GLY A 50 2.89 5.08 1.14
CA GLY A 50 2.09 6.25 0.81
C GLY A 50 2.88 7.55 0.79
N VAL A 51 3.76 7.76 1.77
CA VAL A 51 4.67 8.91 1.81
C VAL A 51 5.65 8.90 0.62
N GLN A 52 6.21 7.74 0.29
CA GLN A 52 7.10 7.60 -0.88
C GLN A 52 6.37 7.90 -2.19
N MET A 53 5.13 7.41 -2.34
CA MET A 53 4.29 7.68 -3.51
C MET A 53 3.95 9.16 -3.64
N ALA A 54 3.55 9.81 -2.53
CA ALA A 54 3.23 11.24 -2.52
C ALA A 54 4.44 12.08 -2.93
N GLY A 55 5.63 11.79 -2.38
CA GLY A 55 6.87 12.48 -2.74
C GLY A 55 7.26 12.27 -4.20
N PHE A 56 7.08 11.06 -4.74
CA PHE A 56 7.30 10.77 -6.16
C PHE A 56 6.37 11.59 -7.07
N ILE A 57 5.06 11.57 -6.80
CA ILE A 57 4.06 12.31 -7.58
C ILE A 57 4.36 13.80 -7.53
N GLU A 58 4.64 14.34 -6.35
CA GLU A 58 5.04 15.75 -6.20
C GLU A 58 6.29 16.08 -7.03
N GLY A 59 7.29 15.20 -7.03
CA GLY A 59 8.50 15.33 -7.83
C GLY A 59 8.22 15.41 -9.33
N VAL A 60 7.45 14.46 -9.86
CA VAL A 60 7.05 14.42 -11.28
C VAL A 60 6.27 15.67 -11.66
N LEU A 61 5.27 16.06 -10.86
CA LEU A 61 4.44 17.24 -11.14
C LEU A 61 5.28 18.53 -11.19
N LYS A 62 6.26 18.68 -10.29
CA LYS A 62 7.16 19.85 -10.29
C LYS A 62 7.97 19.95 -11.58
N GLN A 63 8.52 18.84 -12.09
CA GLN A 63 9.31 18.87 -13.32
C GLN A 63 8.43 19.00 -14.56
N HIS A 64 7.24 18.39 -14.55
CA HIS A 64 6.25 18.57 -15.61
C HIS A 64 5.85 20.04 -15.77
N ILE A 65 5.58 20.76 -14.68
CA ILE A 65 5.27 22.21 -14.71
C ILE A 65 6.42 23.02 -15.33
N ARG A 66 7.67 22.57 -15.16
CA ARG A 66 8.87 23.18 -15.77
C ARG A 66 9.10 22.77 -17.22
N SER A 67 8.28 21.86 -17.75
CA SER A 67 8.48 21.24 -19.06
C SER A 67 9.85 20.56 -19.22
N ASP A 68 10.40 20.05 -18.12
CA ASP A 68 11.67 19.32 -18.10
C ASP A 68 11.40 17.82 -18.21
N THR A 69 11.35 17.33 -19.45
CA THR A 69 11.03 15.92 -19.75
C THR A 69 12.11 14.96 -19.28
N ASP A 70 13.38 15.38 -19.31
CA ASP A 70 14.51 14.56 -18.89
C ASP A 70 14.49 14.37 -17.37
N ALA A 71 14.16 15.43 -16.62
CA ALA A 71 14.00 15.35 -15.17
C ALA A 71 12.77 14.51 -14.78
N VAL A 72 11.67 14.54 -15.55
CA VAL A 72 10.53 13.62 -15.34
C VAL A 72 10.97 12.17 -15.51
N ALA A 73 11.69 11.85 -16.59
CA ALA A 73 12.20 10.50 -16.83
C ALA A 73 13.12 10.04 -15.70
N ALA A 74 14.02 10.91 -15.22
CA ALA A 74 14.90 10.62 -14.09
C ALA A 74 14.12 10.34 -12.79
N CYS A 75 13.05 11.09 -12.51
CA CYS A 75 12.17 10.82 -11.36
C CYS A 75 11.51 9.44 -11.47
N CYS A 76 11.00 9.07 -12.64
CA CYS A 76 10.39 7.77 -12.89
C CYS A 76 11.41 6.63 -12.73
N GLU A 77 12.59 6.76 -13.32
CA GLU A 77 13.65 5.75 -13.19
C GLU A 77 14.09 5.57 -11.73
N SER A 78 14.29 6.66 -11.00
CA SER A 78 14.62 6.60 -9.57
C SER A 78 13.53 5.93 -8.75
N TYR A 79 12.25 6.14 -9.09
CA TYR A 79 11.13 5.49 -8.41
C TYR A 79 11.05 4.00 -8.74
N LEU A 80 11.39 3.59 -9.97
CA LEU A 80 11.34 2.20 -10.40
C LEU A 80 12.60 1.39 -10.05
N ALA A 81 13.73 2.03 -9.75
CA ALA A 81 15.04 1.39 -9.55
C ALA A 81 15.07 0.24 -8.52
N ASN A 82 14.17 0.25 -7.54
CA ASN A 82 14.06 -0.80 -6.51
C ASN A 82 12.67 -1.44 -6.47
N ARG A 83 11.93 -1.36 -7.58
CA ARG A 83 10.53 -1.82 -7.67
C ARG A 83 10.33 -2.70 -8.90
N ASP A 84 11.15 -3.74 -9.04
CA ASP A 84 11.17 -4.64 -10.21
C ASP A 84 9.78 -5.17 -10.57
N ARG A 85 9.02 -5.64 -9.56
CA ARG A 85 7.65 -6.12 -9.77
C ARG A 85 6.68 -5.05 -10.28
N LEU A 86 6.87 -3.79 -9.87
CA LEU A 86 6.06 -2.70 -10.39
C LEU A 86 6.45 -2.38 -11.83
N ARG A 87 7.75 -2.38 -12.13
CA ARG A 87 8.26 -2.18 -13.49
C ARG A 87 7.70 -3.24 -14.45
N GLU A 88 7.84 -4.51 -14.09
CA GLU A 88 7.32 -5.65 -14.86
C GLU A 88 5.82 -5.49 -15.16
N LYS A 89 5.01 -5.19 -14.14
CA LYS A 89 3.56 -4.94 -14.33
C LYS A 89 3.24 -3.79 -15.28
N LEU A 90 4.03 -2.73 -15.26
CA LEU A 90 3.84 -1.58 -16.15
C LEU A 90 4.22 -1.94 -17.58
N GLU A 91 5.31 -2.66 -17.77
CA GLU A 91 5.76 -3.17 -19.08
C GLU A 91 4.72 -4.11 -19.68
N GLU A 92 4.17 -5.05 -18.90
CA GLU A 92 3.06 -5.94 -19.31
C GLU A 92 1.81 -5.13 -19.74
N ALA A 93 1.46 -4.09 -18.97
CA ALA A 93 0.31 -3.25 -19.29
C ALA A 93 0.50 -2.48 -20.60
N ILE A 94 1.71 -1.93 -20.82
CA ILE A 94 2.08 -1.23 -22.06
C ILE A 94 1.98 -2.17 -23.26
N GLU A 95 2.50 -3.39 -23.14
CA GLU A 95 2.41 -4.40 -24.20
C GLU A 95 0.95 -4.77 -24.51
N SER A 96 0.14 -4.99 -23.47
CA SER A 96 -1.28 -5.30 -23.63
C SER A 96 -2.05 -4.19 -24.34
N ASP A 97 -1.78 -2.92 -24.01
CA ASP A 97 -2.42 -1.78 -24.64
C ASP A 97 -1.95 -1.61 -26.10
N ALA A 98 -0.68 -1.86 -26.40
CA ALA A 98 -0.16 -1.85 -27.77
C ALA A 98 -0.90 -2.87 -28.65
N ILE A 99 -1.08 -4.10 -28.19
CA ILE A 99 -1.81 -5.16 -28.90
C ILE A 99 -3.25 -4.73 -29.20
N ARG A 100 -3.93 -4.10 -28.24
CA ARG A 100 -5.32 -3.62 -28.41
C ARG A 100 -5.43 -2.51 -29.45
N THR A 101 -4.43 -1.63 -29.55
CA THR A 101 -4.47 -0.52 -30.52
C THR A 101 -4.14 -0.94 -31.95
N THR A 102 -3.55 -2.11 -32.16
CA THR A 102 -3.18 -2.64 -33.49
C THR A 102 -4.24 -3.53 -34.14
N HIS A 103 -5.35 -3.84 -33.46
CA HIS A 103 -6.46 -4.67 -33.94
C HIS A 103 -7.77 -3.87 -34.04
#